data_AF-A0A7C6PBM1-F1
#
_entry.id   AF-A0A7C6PBM1-F1
#
_cell.length_a   1.000
_cell.length_b   1.000
_cell.length_c   1.000
_cell.angle_alpha   90.00
_cell.angle_beta   90.00
_cell.angle_gamma   90.00
#
_symmetry.space_group_name_H-M   'P 1'
#
loop_
_entity.id
_entity.type
_entity.pdbx_description
1 polymer ?
#
loop_
_entity_poly.entity_id
_entity_poly.type
_entity_poly.pdbx_seq_one_letter_code
_entity_poly.pdbx_strand_id
1 'polypeptide(L)'
;MPVFQIAAGFAAGWLSALLGIGGGVVLVPMMMYFFKVPIQQAVGTSLAVIIPTALVGAWKHYNLNHLDTKLAVILAVGAVIGAYVGALSVNVISPDLLRKVFAVLLFITAVRMFIS
;
A
#
# COMPACT_ATOMS: atom_id res chain seq x y z
N MET A 1 -20.72 0.68 14.92
CA MET A 1 -20.19 0.61 13.54
C MET A 1 -18.79 1.24 13.36
N PRO A 2 -18.43 2.42 13.92
CA PRO A 2 -17.09 3.01 13.70
C PRO A 2 -15.96 2.29 14.44
N VAL A 3 -16.23 1.71 15.61
CA VAL A 3 -15.21 1.00 16.42
C VAL A 3 -14.63 -0.21 15.68
N PHE A 4 -15.45 -0.94 14.92
CA PHE A 4 -14.99 -2.09 14.13
C PHE A 4 -14.05 -1.66 13.00
N GLN A 5 -14.34 -0.54 12.32
CA GLN A 5 -13.50 0.00 11.25
C GLN A 5 -12.14 0.47 11.78
N ILE A 6 -12.12 1.11 12.95
CA ILE A 6 -10.89 1.55 13.61
C ILE A 6 -10.05 0.35 14.03
N ALA A 7 -10.67 -0.67 14.66
CA ALA A 7 -9.98 -1.88 15.07
C ALA A 7 -9.40 -2.66 13.86
N ALA A 8 -10.18 -2.78 12.78
CA ALA A 8 -9.74 -3.44 11.55
C ALA A 8 -8.59 -2.66 10.87
N GLY A 9 -8.69 -1.33 10.81
CA GLY A 9 -7.62 -0.47 10.30
C GLY A 9 -6.33 -0.58 11.12
N PHE A 10 -6.44 -0.63 12.45
CA PHE A 10 -5.30 -0.81 13.34
C PHE A 10 -4.64 -2.18 13.14
N ALA A 11 -5.43 -3.26 13.10
CA ALA A 11 -4.92 -4.61 12.86
C ALA A 11 -4.25 -4.73 11.48
N ALA A 12 -4.88 -4.19 10.44
CA ALA A 12 -4.33 -4.18 9.08
C ALA A 12 -3.02 -3.40 9.00
N GLY A 13 -2.96 -2.23 9.64
CA GLY A 13 -1.75 -1.40 9.74
C GLY A 13 -0.62 -2.12 10.48
N TRP A 14 -0.92 -2.75 11.61
CA TRP A 14 0.05 -3.51 12.39
C TRP A 14 0.63 -4.69 11.60
N LEU A 15 -0.23 -5.53 11.00
CA LEU A 15 0.20 -6.65 10.15
C LEU A 15 1.06 -6.15 8.98
N SER A 16 0.65 -5.07 8.34
CA SER A 16 1.37 -4.49 7.21
C SER A 16 2.74 -3.94 7.59
N ALA A 17 2.87 -3.36 8.79
CA ALA A 17 4.14 -2.86 9.31
C ALA A 17 5.08 -4.01 9.70
N LEU A 18 4.56 -5.09 10.30
CA LEU A 18 5.34 -6.29 10.64
C LEU A 18 5.90 -6.97 9.39
N LEU A 19 5.07 -7.07 8.35
CA LEU A 19 5.41 -7.76 7.11
C LEU A 19 6.20 -6.89 6.12
N GLY A 20 6.37 -5.58 6.41
CA GLY A 20 7.13 -4.65 5.56
C GLY A 20 6.55 -4.41 4.16
N ILE A 21 5.31 -4.83 3.91
CA ILE A 21 4.64 -4.80 2.59
C ILE A 21 3.93 -3.47 2.28
N GLY A 22 3.95 -2.51 3.21
CA GLY A 22 3.40 -1.17 2.96
C GLY A 22 1.89 -1.16 2.77
N GLY A 23 1.11 -1.87 3.60
CA GLY A 23 -0.32 -1.60 3.77
C GLY A 23 -1.26 -2.15 2.72
N GLY A 24 -1.02 -1.87 1.44
CA GLY A 24 -1.99 -2.05 0.35
C GLY A 24 -2.44 -3.49 0.15
N VAL A 25 -1.55 -4.47 0.36
CA VAL A 25 -1.83 -5.90 0.24
C VAL A 25 -2.92 -6.37 1.21
N VAL A 26 -3.01 -5.74 2.39
CA VAL A 26 -3.99 -6.08 3.44
C VAL A 26 -5.18 -5.11 3.42
N LEU A 27 -4.92 -3.81 3.30
CA LEU A 27 -5.94 -2.76 3.35
C LEU A 27 -6.92 -2.82 2.17
N VAL A 28 -6.44 -3.05 0.95
CA VAL A 28 -7.31 -3.01 -0.25
C VAL A 28 -8.31 -4.17 -0.27
N PRO A 29 -7.93 -5.44 -0.02
CA PRO A 29 -8.90 -6.53 0.12
C PRO A 29 -9.86 -6.30 1.28
N MET A 30 -9.35 -5.78 2.41
CA MET A 30 -10.21 -5.48 3.56
C MET A 30 -11.30 -4.47 3.20
N MET A 31 -10.94 -3.37 2.52
CA MET A 31 -11.89 -2.36 2.06
C MET A 31 -12.88 -2.89 1.03
N MET A 32 -12.43 -3.71 0.08
CA MET A 32 -13.33 -4.29 -0.93
C MET A 32 -14.29 -5.31 -0.33
N TYR A 33 -13.80 -6.26 0.47
CA TYR A 33 -14.61 -7.41 0.91
C TYR A 33 -15.43 -7.11 2.17
N PHE A 34 -14.87 -6.39 3.15
CA PHE A 34 -15.56 -6.10 4.41
C PHE A 34 -16.37 -4.80 4.35
N PHE A 35 -15.83 -3.78 3.66
CA PHE A 35 -16.46 -2.45 3.61
C PHE A 35 -17.17 -2.16 2.29
N LYS A 36 -17.13 -3.09 1.31
CA LYS A 36 -17.78 -2.97 -0.01
C LYS A 36 -17.41 -1.68 -0.75
N VAL A 37 -16.20 -1.19 -0.51
CA VAL A 37 -15.68 0.04 -1.15
C VAL A 37 -15.26 -0.29 -2.59
N PRO A 38 -15.59 0.55 -3.59
CA PRO A 38 -15.14 0.37 -4.96
C PRO A 38 -13.60 0.28 -5.03
N ILE A 39 -13.08 -0.59 -5.90
CA ILE A 39 -11.64 -0.87 -5.97
C ILE A 39 -10.79 0.39 -6.19
N GLN A 40 -11.27 1.33 -7.02
CA GLN A 40 -10.56 2.58 -7.31
C GLN A 40 -10.37 3.43 -6.03
N GLN A 41 -11.42 3.51 -5.20
CA GLN A 41 -11.35 4.20 -3.92
C GLN A 41 -10.47 3.44 -2.93
N ALA A 42 -10.62 2.11 -2.83
CA ALA A 42 -9.82 1.28 -1.93
C ALA A 42 -8.31 1.40 -2.21
N VAL A 43 -7.91 1.35 -3.49
CA VAL A 43 -6.51 1.54 -3.90
C VAL A 43 -6.02 2.95 -3.54
N GLY A 44 -6.79 3.99 -3.86
CA GLY A 44 -6.43 5.38 -3.53
C GLY A 44 -6.30 5.64 -2.03
N THR A 45 -7.25 5.15 -1.22
CA THR A 45 -7.20 5.27 0.24
C THR A 45 -6.02 4.50 0.81
N SER A 46 -5.68 3.33 0.28
CA SER A 46 -4.51 2.58 0.74
C SER A 46 -3.20 3.35 0.51
N LEU A 47 -3.06 4.05 -0.63
CA LEU A 47 -1.90 4.91 -0.89
C LEU A 47 -1.79 6.05 0.13
N ALA A 48 -2.91 6.65 0.50
CA ALA A 48 -2.93 7.69 1.54
C ALA A 48 -2.46 7.14 2.90
N VAL A 49 -2.85 5.91 3.25
CA VAL A 49 -2.41 5.24 4.49
C VAL A 49 -0.91 4.90 4.45
N ILE A 50 -0.35 4.63 3.27
CA ILE A 50 1.07 4.32 3.12
C ILE A 50 1.95 5.51 3.50
N ILE A 51 1.55 6.73 3.17
CA ILE A 51 2.35 7.96 3.41
C ILE A 51 2.86 8.05 4.87
N PRO A 52 2.00 8.06 5.91
CA PRO A 52 2.46 8.16 7.29
C PRO A 52 3.31 6.94 7.70
N THR A 53 2.97 5.74 7.25
CA THR A 53 3.77 4.54 7.58
C THR A 53 5.17 4.57 6.96
N ALA A 54 5.28 5.06 5.72
CA ALA A 54 6.54 5.21 5.01
C ALA A 54 7.40 6.31 5.63
N LEU A 55 6.80 7.43 6.07
CA LEU A 55 7.50 8.49 6.79
C LEU A 55 8.10 7.98 8.11
N VAL A 56 7.31 7.25 8.91
CA VAL A 56 7.79 6.66 10.16
C VAL A 56 8.90 5.62 9.90
N GLY A 57 8.72 4.76 8.89
CA GLY A 57 9.74 3.79 8.48
C GLY A 57 11.05 4.47 8.05
N ALA A 58 10.96 5.49 7.20
CA ALA A 58 12.10 6.27 6.73
C ALA A 58 12.82 6.96 7.91
N TRP A 59 12.07 7.57 8.82
CA TRP A 59 12.65 8.23 10.00
C TRP A 59 13.37 7.24 10.92
N LYS A 60 12.80 6.04 11.13
CA LYS A 60 13.45 4.99 11.91
C LYS A 60 14.75 4.51 11.25
N HIS A 61 14.74 4.30 9.93
CA HIS A 61 15.94 3.91 9.19
C HIS A 61 17.01 5.00 9.17
N TYR A 62 16.60 6.27 9.17
CA TYR A 62 17.50 7.41 9.31
C TYR A 62 18.22 7.40 10.66
N ASN A 63 17.47 7.21 11.74
CA ASN A 63 18.04 7.15 13.09
C ASN A 63 19.02 5.98 13.29
N LEU A 64 18.87 4.90 12.52
CA LEU A 64 19.76 3.73 12.56
C LEU A 64 21.04 3.90 11.72
N ASN A 65 21.27 5.07 11.09
CA ASN A 65 22.39 5.33 10.17
C ASN A 65 22.51 4.33 9.00
N HIS A 66 21.41 3.65 8.64
CA HIS A 66 21.36 2.67 7.56
C HIS A 66 20.82 3.26 6.25
N LEU A 67 20.67 4.59 6.16
CA LEU A 67 20.17 5.24 4.96
C LEU A 67 21.31 5.81 4.12
N ASP A 68 21.46 5.26 2.91
CA ASP A 68 22.08 5.99 1.82
C ASP A 68 21.09 7.07 1.34
N THR A 69 21.36 8.32 1.70
CA THR A 69 20.50 9.47 1.38
C THR A 69 20.36 9.70 -0.11
N LYS A 70 21.39 9.39 -0.91
CA LYS A 70 21.35 9.53 -2.37
C LYS A 70 20.38 8.50 -2.96
N LEU A 71 20.50 7.25 -2.51
CA LEU A 71 19.62 6.16 -2.96
C LEU A 71 18.17 6.41 -2.50
N ALA A 72 17.97 6.89 -1.28
CA ALA A 72 16.67 7.26 -0.75
C ALA A 72 15.97 8.34 -1.57
N VAL A 73 16.68 9.40 -1.97
CA VAL A 73 16.11 10.47 -2.81
C VAL A 73 15.75 9.96 -4.20
N ILE A 74 16.61 9.15 -4.83
CA ILE A 74 16.33 8.56 -6.15
C ILE A 74 15.07 7.70 -6.09
N LEU A 75 14.96 6.84 -5.07
CA LEU A 75 13.77 6.00 -4.86
C LEU A 75 12.53 6.84 -4.57
N ALA A 76 12.64 7.90 -3.77
CA ALA A 76 11.51 8.78 -3.45
C ALA A 76 10.98 9.46 -4.71
N VAL A 77 11.85 10.03 -5.56
CA VAL A 77 11.45 10.67 -6.81
C VAL A 77 10.80 9.67 -7.75
N GLY A 78 11.40 8.48 -7.93
CA GLY A 78 10.83 7.42 -8.76
C GLY A 78 9.47 6.96 -8.25
N ALA A 79 9.32 6.80 -6.93
CA ALA A 79 8.05 6.42 -6.30
C ALA A 79 6.97 7.49 -6.49
N VAL A 80 7.29 8.78 -6.34
CA VAL A 80 6.34 9.88 -6.54
C VAL A 80 5.88 9.95 -7.98
N ILE A 81 6.80 9.88 -8.95
CA ILE A 81 6.45 9.90 -10.37
C ILE A 81 5.60 8.68 -10.73
N GLY A 82 6.00 7.48 -10.30
CA GLY A 82 5.25 6.25 -10.55
C GLY A 82 3.85 6.28 -9.93
N ALA A 83 3.73 6.74 -8.68
CA ALA A 83 2.44 6.88 -8.00
C ALA A 83 1.54 7.91 -8.70
N TYR A 84 2.09 9.04 -9.15
CA TYR A 84 1.34 10.06 -9.87
C TYR A 84 0.81 9.56 -11.21
N VAL A 85 1.68 8.92 -12.03
CA VAL A 85 1.28 8.33 -13.31
C VAL A 85 0.26 7.21 -13.12
N GLY A 86 0.45 6.36 -12.09
CA GLY A 86 -0.50 5.31 -11.73
C GLY A 86 -1.86 5.86 -11.31
N ALA A 87 -1.88 6.93 -10.51
CA ALA A 87 -3.11 7.59 -10.07
C ALA A 87 -3.90 8.20 -11.25
N LEU A 88 -3.21 8.81 -12.22
CA LEU A 88 -3.85 9.31 -13.44
C LEU A 88 -4.45 8.18 -14.29
N SER A 89 -3.75 7.05 -14.35
CA SER A 89 -4.14 5.89 -15.16
C SER A 89 -5.37 5.16 -14.60
N VAL A 90 -5.62 5.23 -13.28
CA VAL A 90 -6.78 4.58 -12.63
C VAL A 90 -8.13 5.09 -13.16
N ASN A 91 -8.21 6.34 -13.62
CA ASN A 91 -9.47 6.92 -14.11
C ASN A 91 -9.83 6.46 -15.53
N VAL A 92 -8.86 6.01 -16.31
CA VAL A 92 -9.05 5.53 -17.69
C VAL A 92 -9.18 4.00 -17.78
N ILE A 93 -8.81 3.28 -16.71
CA ILE A 93 -8.87 1.83 -16.64
C ILE A 93 -10.23 1.36 -16.11
N SER A 94 -10.81 0.34 -16.75
CA SER A 94 -12.07 -0.24 -16.29
C SER A 94 -11.89 -0.92 -14.90
N PRO A 95 -12.90 -0.83 -14.01
CA PRO A 95 -12.84 -1.44 -12.68
C PRO A 95 -12.50 -2.94 -12.70
N ASP A 96 -13.00 -3.68 -13.70
CA ASP A 96 -12.72 -5.11 -13.87
C ASP A 96 -11.26 -5.39 -14.21
N LEU A 97 -10.66 -4.57 -15.08
CA LEU A 97 -9.25 -4.70 -15.42
C LEU A 97 -8.39 -4.35 -14.20
N LEU A 98 -8.72 -3.27 -13.49
CA LEU A 98 -8.02 -2.88 -12.26
C LEU A 98 -8.08 -4.00 -11.21
N ARG A 99 -9.23 -4.66 -11.08
CA ARG A 99 -9.41 -5.80 -10.18
C ARG A 99 -8.57 -7.01 -10.57
N LYS A 100 -8.52 -7.35 -11.86
CA LYS A 100 -7.67 -8.44 -12.37
C LYS A 100 -6.19 -8.14 -12.15
N VAL A 101 -5.73 -6.95 -12.50
CA VAL A 101 -4.33 -6.53 -12.31
C VAL A 101 -3.96 -6.58 -10.82
N PHE A 102 -4.82 -6.04 -9.96
CA PHE A 102 -4.58 -6.07 -8.51
C PHE A 102 -4.57 -7.50 -7.96
N ALA A 103 -5.45 -8.38 -8.44
CA ALA A 103 -5.47 -9.80 -8.05
C ALA A 103 -4.17 -10.52 -8.44
N VAL A 104 -3.65 -10.26 -9.64
CA VAL A 104 -2.35 -10.82 -10.07
C VAL A 104 -1.21 -10.28 -9.18
N LEU A 105 -1.21 -8.98 -8.87
CA LEU A 105 -0.21 -8.38 -7.99
C LEU A 105 -0.24 -8.99 -6.58
N LEU A 106 -1.44 -9.19 -6.02
CA LEU A 106 -1.62 -9.88 -4.73
C LEU A 106 -1.10 -11.31 -4.79
N PHE A 107 -1.37 -12.04 -5.87
CA PHE A 107 -0.89 -13.41 -6.03
C PHE A 107 0.63 -13.47 -6.06
N ILE A 108 1.28 -12.60 -6.84
CA ILE A 108 2.74 -12.48 -6.88
C ILE A 108 3.30 -12.15 -5.49
N THR A 109 2.66 -11.23 -4.78
CA THR A 109 3.10 -10.83 -3.44
C THR A 109 2.98 -11.98 -2.44
N ALA A 110 1.87 -12.72 -2.49
CA ALA A 110 1.65 -13.90 -1.65
C ALA A 110 2.72 -14.97 -1.89
N VAL A 111 3.07 -15.24 -3.16
CA VAL A 111 4.13 -16.18 -3.51
C VAL A 111 5.48 -15.69 -3.00
N ARG A 112 5.81 -14.40 -3.20
CA ARG A 112 7.07 -13.82 -2.72
C ARG A 112 7.22 -13.95 -1.20
N MET A 113 6.14 -13.67 -0.46
CA MET A 113 6.13 -13.78 1.00
C MET A 113 6.21 -15.23 1.51
N PHE A 114 5.75 -16.20 0.71
CA PHE A 114 5.86 -17.62 1.07
C PHE A 114 7.28 -18.16 0.86
N ILE A 115 8.02 -17.61 -0.10
CA ILE A 115 9.38 -18.04 -0.45
C ILE A 115 10.47 -17.29 0.34
N SER A 116 10.20 -16.05 0.77
CA SER A 116 11.14 -15.20 1.53
C SER A 116 11.14 -15.54 3.01
#